data_AF-A0A2V8LWV4-F1
#
_entry.id   AF-A0A2V8LWV4-F1
#
_cell.length_a   1.000
_cell.length_b   1.000
_cell.length_c   1.000
_cell.angle_alpha   90.00
_cell.angle_beta   90.00
_cell.angle_gamma   90.00
#
_symmetry.space_group_name_H-M   'P 1'
#
loop_
_entity.id
_entity.type
_entity.pdbx_description
1 polymer ?
#
loop_
_entity_poly.entity_id
_entity_poly.type
_entity_poly.pdbx_seq_one_letter_code
_entity_poly.pdbx_strand_id
1 'polypeptide(L)'
;MIACYEVTKQAVDYARKGHGAVLIEAKTYRRKGHAEHDDQRYVPEGEIEYWEKHNDPIDRFERFLLDQKVAEKEKLNEITADVQREIDEDSEWAESSPMPEPEGAVYGVFDNSIVPPAFRPKALET
;
A
#
# COMPACT_ATOMS: atom_id res chain seq x y z
N MET A 1 -11.87 6.25 -7.09
CA MET A 1 -12.19 5.49 -5.86
C MET A 1 -13.57 4.84 -5.90
N ILE A 2 -14.67 5.60 -6.04
CA ILE A 2 -16.05 5.07 -5.99
C ILE A 2 -16.29 3.94 -7.00
N ALA A 3 -15.95 4.14 -8.28
CA ALA A 3 -16.13 3.12 -9.31
C ALA A 3 -15.38 1.81 -8.99
N CYS A 4 -14.15 1.89 -8.47
CA CYS A 4 -13.39 0.71 -8.06
C CYS A 4 -14.10 -0.04 -6.93
N TYR A 5 -14.62 0.69 -5.93
CA TYR A 5 -15.37 0.09 -4.83
C TYR A 5 -16.66 -0.59 -5.32
N GLU A 6 -17.46 0.10 -6.14
CA GLU A 6 -18.74 -0.44 -6.63
C GLU A 6 -18.57 -1.69 -7.48
N VAL A 7 -17.64 -1.67 -8.44
CA VAL A 7 -17.36 -2.82 -9.31
C VAL A 7 -16.79 -3.98 -8.49
N THR A 8 -15.88 -3.70 -7.54
CA THR A 8 -15.31 -4.72 -6.66
C THR A 8 -16.39 -5.33 -5.76
N LYS A 9 -17.25 -4.51 -5.17
CA LYS A 9 -18.36 -4.97 -4.33
C LYS A 9 -19.27 -5.93 -5.10
N GLN A 10 -19.66 -5.57 -6.32
CA GLN A 10 -20.49 -6.41 -7.18
C GLN A 10 -19.80 -7.74 -7.52
N ALA A 11 -18.52 -7.71 -7.90
CA ALA A 11 -17.74 -8.90 -8.21
C ALA A 11 -17.60 -9.84 -6.99
N VAL A 12 -17.36 -9.26 -5.82
CA VAL A 12 -17.28 -10.02 -4.55
C VAL A 12 -18.63 -10.65 -4.21
N ASP A 13 -19.73 -9.90 -4.34
CA ASP A 13 -21.08 -10.42 -4.09
C ASP A 13 -21.46 -11.52 -5.09
N TYR A 14 -21.02 -11.42 -6.34
CA TYR A 14 -21.17 -12.46 -7.36
C TYR A 14 -20.41 -13.74 -7.00
N ALA A 15 -19.12 -13.60 -6.65
CA ALA A 15 -18.28 -14.73 -6.26
C ALA A 15 -18.79 -15.43 -4.99
N ARG A 16 -19.22 -14.66 -3.97
CA ARG A 16 -19.78 -15.18 -2.71
C ARG A 16 -21.07 -15.97 -2.90
N LYS A 17 -21.83 -15.70 -3.96
CA LYS A 17 -23.03 -16.48 -4.33
C LYS A 17 -22.69 -17.78 -5.08
N GLY A 18 -21.40 -18.09 -5.24
CA GLY A 18 -20.95 -19.33 -5.88
C GLY A 18 -20.90 -19.27 -7.40
N HIS A 19 -20.98 -18.07 -8.00
CA HIS A 19 -20.97 -17.92 -9.46
C HIS A 19 -19.55 -17.93 -10.08
N GLY A 20 -18.51 -18.10 -9.27
CA GLY A 20 -17.13 -18.17 -9.72
C GLY A 20 -16.39 -16.83 -9.67
N ALA A 21 -15.18 -16.82 -10.25
CA ALA A 21 -14.29 -15.66 -10.22
C ALA A 21 -14.64 -14.60 -11.28
N VAL A 22 -14.30 -13.35 -10.99
CA VAL A 22 -14.47 -12.20 -11.89
C VAL A 22 -13.13 -11.50 -12.04
N LEU A 23 -12.75 -11.15 -13.28
CA LEU A 23 -11.59 -10.31 -13.56
C LEU A 23 -12.02 -8.83 -13.60
N ILE A 24 -11.31 -7.98 -12.87
CA ILE A 24 -11.48 -6.52 -12.90
C ILE A 24 -10.21 -5.88 -13.43
N GLU A 25 -10.32 -5.07 -14.49
CA GLU A 25 -9.23 -4.22 -14.96
C GLU A 25 -9.37 -2.82 -14.35
N ALA A 26 -8.48 -2.46 -13.42
CA ALA A 26 -8.41 -1.12 -12.84
C ALA A 26 -7.42 -0.26 -13.63
N LYS A 27 -7.93 0.57 -14.55
CA LYS A 27 -7.11 1.50 -15.33
C LYS A 27 -6.62 2.64 -14.43
N THR A 28 -5.34 2.64 -14.13
CA THR A 28 -4.67 3.59 -13.24
C THR A 28 -3.32 4.02 -13.81
N TYR A 29 -2.62 4.91 -13.11
CA TYR A 29 -1.33 5.45 -13.52
C TYR A 29 -0.33 5.50 -12.36
N ARG A 30 0.93 5.12 -12.62
CA ARG A 30 2.02 5.18 -11.64
C ARG A 30 2.87 6.43 -11.90
N ARG A 31 2.94 7.32 -10.91
CA ARG A 31 3.62 8.63 -11.06
C ARG A 31 5.13 8.57 -10.86
N LYS A 32 5.65 7.52 -10.21
CA LYS A 32 7.09 7.26 -10.01
C LYS A 32 7.62 6.20 -10.98
N GLY A 33 8.93 5.99 -10.97
CA GLY A 33 9.61 4.92 -11.70
C GLY A 33 9.13 3.52 -11.30
N HIS A 34 9.58 2.52 -12.03
CA HIS A 34 9.31 1.11 -11.73
C HIS A 34 9.91 0.68 -10.41
N ALA A 35 11.01 1.28 -10.04
CA ALA A 35 11.65 1.18 -8.75
C ALA A 35 12.44 2.47 -8.48
N GLU A 36 13.06 2.57 -7.31
CA GLU A 36 13.85 3.75 -6.91
C GLU A 36 14.98 4.10 -7.89
N HIS A 37 15.52 3.13 -8.62
CA HIS A 37 16.60 3.34 -9.59
C HIS A 37 16.11 3.65 -11.01
N ASP A 38 14.79 3.67 -11.24
CA ASP A 38 14.21 3.91 -12.56
C ASP A 38 13.93 5.40 -12.76
N ASP A 39 14.64 5.99 -13.71
CA ASP A 39 14.59 7.40 -14.06
C ASP A 39 13.47 7.80 -15.03
N GLN A 40 12.60 6.86 -15.41
CA GLN A 40 11.39 7.12 -16.21
C GLN A 40 11.63 7.70 -17.62
N ARG A 41 12.84 7.56 -18.19
CA ARG A 41 13.15 8.09 -19.55
C ARG A 41 12.26 7.55 -20.68
N TYR A 42 11.56 6.44 -20.46
CA TYR A 42 10.61 5.85 -21.39
C TYR A 42 9.21 6.48 -21.32
N VAL A 43 8.93 7.32 -20.32
CA VAL A 43 7.64 7.97 -20.15
C VAL A 43 7.60 9.24 -21.01
N PRO A 44 6.59 9.42 -21.87
CA PRO A 44 6.42 10.65 -22.63
C PRO A 44 6.38 11.89 -21.75
N GLU A 45 7.02 12.96 -22.22
CA GLU A 45 7.03 14.25 -21.54
C GLU A 45 5.59 14.79 -21.36
N GLY A 46 5.27 15.26 -20.15
CA GLY A 46 3.94 15.80 -19.83
C GLY A 46 2.90 14.75 -19.44
N GLU A 47 3.14 13.45 -19.64
CA GLU A 47 2.15 12.41 -19.34
C GLU A 47 1.90 12.30 -17.84
N ILE A 48 2.96 12.30 -17.03
CA ILE A 48 2.84 12.22 -15.56
C ILE A 48 2.10 13.45 -15.01
N GLU A 49 2.45 14.64 -15.49
CA GLU A 49 1.85 15.91 -15.09
C GLU A 49 0.37 15.97 -15.48
N TYR A 50 0.02 15.44 -16.66
CA TYR A 50 -1.38 15.33 -17.07
C TYR A 50 -2.17 14.43 -16.12
N TRP A 51 -1.63 13.26 -15.78
CA TRP A 51 -2.29 12.32 -14.86
C TRP A 51 -2.41 12.89 -13.44
N GLU A 52 -1.37 13.53 -12.93
CA GLU A 52 -1.39 14.26 -11.66
C GLU A 52 -2.51 15.31 -11.64
N LYS A 53 -2.52 16.22 -12.61
CA LYS A 53 -3.44 17.35 -12.60
C LYS A 53 -4.90 16.96 -12.81
N HIS A 54 -5.15 15.96 -13.66
CA HIS A 54 -6.51 15.66 -14.11
C HIS A 54 -7.09 14.38 -13.51
N ASN A 55 -6.25 13.45 -13.09
CA ASN A 55 -6.66 12.09 -12.74
C ASN A 55 -6.17 11.62 -11.37
N ASP A 56 -5.58 12.48 -10.54
CA ASP A 56 -5.21 12.10 -9.18
C ASP A 56 -6.46 11.61 -8.41
N PRO A 57 -6.45 10.37 -7.89
CA PRO A 57 -7.62 9.78 -7.27
C PRO A 57 -7.97 10.42 -5.93
N ILE A 58 -6.99 11.01 -5.22
CA ILE A 58 -7.21 11.72 -3.95
C ILE A 58 -7.90 13.04 -4.25
N ASP A 59 -7.34 13.86 -5.14
CA ASP A 59 -7.93 15.15 -5.51
C ASP A 59 -9.35 15.01 -6.05
N ARG A 60 -9.59 14.00 -6.90
CA ARG A 60 -10.93 13.72 -7.44
C ARG A 60 -11.93 13.34 -6.35
N PHE A 61 -11.49 12.57 -5.36
CA PHE A 61 -12.37 12.14 -4.29
C PHE A 61 -12.62 13.25 -3.27
N GLU A 62 -11.60 14.03 -2.94
CA GLU A 62 -11.74 15.25 -2.13
C GLU A 62 -12.78 16.20 -2.74
N ARG A 63 -12.64 16.53 -4.04
CA ARG A 63 -13.64 17.36 -4.74
C ARG A 63 -15.04 16.78 -4.64
N PHE A 64 -15.18 15.47 -4.85
CA PHE A 64 -16.47 14.79 -4.71
C PHE A 64 -17.06 14.94 -3.30
N LEU A 65 -16.26 14.74 -2.24
CA LEU A 65 -16.73 14.86 -0.85
C LEU A 65 -17.19 16.28 -0.52
N LEU A 66 -16.45 17.29 -0.98
CA LEU A 66 -16.80 18.71 -0.80
C LEU A 66 -18.07 19.07 -1.57
N ASP A 67 -18.17 18.68 -2.85
CA ASP A 67 -19.34 18.93 -3.70
C ASP A 67 -20.61 18.28 -3.14
N GLN A 68 -20.47 17.07 -2.58
CA GLN A 68 -21.57 16.35 -1.93
C GLN A 68 -21.83 16.79 -0.48
N LYS A 69 -21.04 17.74 0.05
CA LYS A 69 -21.13 18.24 1.43
C LYS A 69 -21.04 17.12 2.48
N VAL A 70 -20.24 16.09 2.17
CA VAL A 70 -19.97 14.96 3.09
C VAL A 70 -18.88 15.33 4.09
N ALA A 71 -17.96 16.21 3.71
CA ALA A 71 -16.89 16.71 4.56
C ALA A 71 -16.62 18.19 4.27
N GLU A 72 -15.99 18.86 5.23
CA GLU A 72 -15.47 20.22 5.10
C GLU A 72 -13.97 20.19 4.82
N LYS A 73 -13.43 21.25 4.18
CA LYS A 73 -12.02 21.31 3.78
C LYS A 73 -11.09 21.27 4.99
N GLU A 74 -11.49 21.91 6.08
CA GLU A 74 -10.81 21.91 7.37
C GLU A 74 -10.63 20.48 7.87
N LYS A 75 -11.69 19.67 7.82
CA LYS A 75 -11.63 18.28 8.27
C LYS A 75 -10.72 17.42 7.39
N LEU A 76 -10.72 17.64 6.08
CA LEU A 76 -9.82 16.92 5.17
C LEU A 76 -8.36 17.28 5.42
N ASN A 77 -8.07 18.56 5.69
CA ASN A 77 -6.73 19.01 6.04
C ASN A 77 -6.25 18.42 7.37
N GLU A 78 -7.12 18.30 8.38
CA GLU A 78 -6.81 17.59 9.63
C GLU A 78 -6.40 16.14 9.36
N ILE A 79 -7.17 15.41 8.55
CA ILE A 79 -6.88 14.02 8.19
C ILE A 79 -5.51 13.93 7.50
N THR A 80 -5.22 14.81 6.55
CA THR A 80 -3.90 14.85 5.88
C THR A 80 -2.76 15.09 6.87
N ALA A 81 -2.94 16.00 7.83
CA ALA A 81 -1.93 16.30 8.85
C ALA A 81 -1.71 15.10 9.80
N ASP A 82 -2.78 14.39 10.16
CA ASP A 82 -2.69 13.21 11.00
C ASP A 82 -1.99 12.05 10.27
N VAL A 83 -2.31 11.81 9.00
CA VAL A 83 -1.62 10.81 8.18
C VAL A 83 -0.14 11.15 8.00
N GLN A 84 0.20 12.43 7.81
CA GLN A 84 1.62 12.82 7.71
C GLN A 84 2.37 12.52 9.01
N ARG A 85 1.75 12.80 10.16
CA ARG A 85 2.34 12.51 11.47
C ARG A 85 2.56 11.02 11.67
N GLU A 86 1.60 10.18 11.30
CA GLU A 86 1.72 8.72 11.36
C GLU A 86 2.88 8.24 10.48
N ILE A 87 2.99 8.75 9.25
CA ILE A 87 4.09 8.42 8.35
C ILE A 87 5.45 8.82 8.93
N ASP A 88 5.55 10.01 9.53
CA ASP A 88 6.79 10.51 10.12
C ASP A 88 7.21 9.66 11.34
N GLU A 89 6.26 9.36 12.24
CA GLU A 89 6.47 8.52 13.42
C GLU A 89 6.89 7.09 13.03
N ASP A 90 6.20 6.48 12.06
CA ASP A 90 6.52 5.13 11.58
C ASP A 90 7.87 5.08 10.85
N SER A 91 8.23 6.14 10.12
CA SER A 91 9.53 6.24 9.44
C SER A 91 10.66 6.33 10.45
N GLU A 92 10.53 7.16 11.49
CA GLU A 92 11.52 7.26 12.58
C GLU A 92 11.65 5.92 13.33
N TRP A 93 10.53 5.25 13.61
CA TRP A 93 10.55 3.94 14.23
C TRP A 93 11.25 2.89 13.35
N ALA A 94 10.96 2.87 12.04
CA ALA A 94 11.58 1.94 11.10
C ALA A 94 13.09 2.18 10.95
N GLU A 95 13.53 3.43 10.87
CA GLU A 95 14.94 3.80 10.74
C GLU A 95 15.74 3.57 12.03
N SER A 96 15.12 3.76 13.20
CA SER A 96 15.75 3.53 14.51
C SER A 96 15.72 2.06 14.97
N SER A 97 14.95 1.21 14.28
CA SER A 97 14.85 -0.20 14.62
C SER A 97 16.19 -0.91 14.40
N PRO A 98 16.61 -1.77 15.35
CA PRO A 98 17.85 -2.52 15.19
C PRO A 98 17.75 -3.49 14.01
N MET A 99 18.89 -3.72 13.35
CA MET A 99 19.00 -4.80 12.37
C MET A 99 18.65 -6.15 13.03
N PRO A 100 18.04 -7.09 12.30
CA PRO A 100 17.78 -8.42 12.83
C PRO A 100 19.09 -9.14 13.17
N GLU A 101 19.08 -9.94 14.23
CA GLU A 101 20.20 -10.81 14.57
C GLU A 101 20.47 -11.80 13.42
N PRO A 102 21.74 -12.06 13.04
CA PRO A 102 22.07 -12.98 11.95
C PRO A 102 21.45 -14.37 12.09
N GLU A 103 21.32 -14.88 13.32
CA GLU A 103 20.70 -16.16 13.63
C GLU A 103 19.22 -16.22 13.22
N GLY A 104 18.54 -15.07 13.10
CA GLY A 104 17.17 -14.98 12.60
C GLY A 104 17.02 -15.56 11.19
N ALA A 105 18.08 -15.56 10.38
CA ALA A 105 18.06 -16.04 9.01
C ALA A 105 17.80 -17.56 8.87
N VAL A 106 17.97 -18.37 9.93
CA VAL A 106 17.71 -19.81 9.87
C VAL A 106 16.29 -20.21 10.29
N TYR A 107 15.47 -19.25 10.73
CA TYR A 107 14.09 -19.49 11.16
C TYR A 107 13.11 -19.26 10.00
N GLY A 108 12.02 -20.03 9.94
CA GLY A 108 10.95 -19.82 8.95
C GLY A 108 11.25 -20.41 7.57
N VAL A 109 12.35 -21.17 7.43
CA VAL A 109 12.67 -21.95 6.22
C VAL A 109 11.72 -23.15 6.09
N PHE A 110 11.49 -23.83 7.22
CA PHE A 110 10.48 -24.86 7.38
C PHE A 110 9.59 -24.50 8.57
N ASP A 111 8.51 -25.25 8.76
CA ASP A 111 7.78 -25.20 10.02
C ASP A 111 8.74 -25.62 11.15
N ASN A 112 9.17 -24.65 11.94
CA ASN A 112 10.13 -24.85 13.02
C ASN A 112 9.59 -25.76 14.13
N SER A 113 8.27 -26.02 14.19
CA SER A 113 7.68 -27.00 15.11
C SER A 113 7.88 -28.45 14.66
N ILE A 114 8.16 -28.65 13.36
CA ILE A 114 8.37 -29.97 12.74
C ILE A 114 9.86 -30.19 12.46
N VAL A 115 10.54 -29.16 11.94
CA VAL A 115 11.96 -29.19 11.59
C VAL A 115 12.67 -28.15 12.44
N PRO A 116 13.43 -28.54 13.47
CA PRO A 116 14.14 -27.57 14.30
C PRO A 116 15.14 -26.78 13.43
N PRO A 117 15.35 -25.47 13.70
CA PRO A 117 16.31 -24.66 12.97
C PRO A 117 17.70 -25.28 12.98
N ALA A 118 18.45 -25.08 11.89
CA ALA A 118 19.81 -25.61 11.75
C ALA A 118 20.78 -25.08 12.83
N PHE A 119 20.44 -23.94 13.46
CA PHE A 119 21.19 -23.35 14.56
C PHE A 119 20.48 -23.61 15.88
N ARG A 120 21.18 -24.21 16.85
CA ARG A 120 20.75 -24.24 18.25
C ARG A 120 21.50 -23.12 18.98
N PRO A 121 20.82 -22.15 19.62
CA PRO A 121 21.51 -21.14 20.41
C PRO A 121 22.37 -21.81 21.48
N LYS A 122 23.63 -21.39 21.61
CA LYS A 122 24.54 -21.85 22.69
C LYS A 122 23.96 -21.63 24.10
N ALA A 123 22.98 -20.72 24.26
CA ALA A 123 22.28 -20.49 25.51
C ALA A 123 21.48 -21.70 26.04
N LEU A 124 21.28 -22.75 25.23
CA LEU A 124 20.61 -23.99 25.60
C LEU A 124 21.58 -25.18 25.78
N GLU A 125 22.90 -24.95 25.72
CA GLU A 125 23.91 -25.92 26.15
C GLU A 125 24.13 -25.80 27.67
N THR A 126 23.16 -26.27 28.45
CA THR A 126 23.36 -26.67 29.86
C THR A 126 23.36 -28.18 29.98
#